data_AF-A0A4Y8KLZ1-F1
#
_entry.id   AF-A0A4Y8KLZ1-F1
#
_cell.length_a   1.000
_cell.length_b   1.000
_cell.length_c   1.000
_cell.angle_alpha   90.00
_cell.angle_beta   90.00
_cell.angle_gamma   90.00
#
_symmetry.space_group_name_H-M   'P 1'
#
loop_
_entity.id
_entity.type
_entity.pdbx_description
1 polymer ?
#
loop_
_entity_poly.entity_id
_entity_poly.type
_entity_poly.pdbx_seq_one_letter_code
_entity_poly.pdbx_strand_id
1 'polypeptide(L)'
;MAPTIRLLLAFSAIGAGLIHLAVGAGAPFPLSVLLVGFGIAELGWAVATLSTGRIVLPRLMLGGALVPVAVWAATATLGSGLGVSAQATGLPLFPMFIASLFNIFLAVTLAVIARKAASGLGKSIESAKPAGWKFATALVLGGVIFSGLTTLALAATNAGLYAVPHGSHSVPGLEFLESDAHAGH
;
A
#
# COMPACT_ATOMS: atom_id res chain seq x y z
N MET A 1 20.23 1.00 -12.78
CA MET A 1 19.06 0.29 -12.22
C MET A 1 17.83 0.59 -13.08
N ALA A 2 17.01 -0.41 -13.43
CA ALA A 2 15.86 -0.21 -14.31
C ALA A 2 14.82 0.76 -13.69
N PRO A 3 14.39 1.83 -14.40
CA PRO A 3 13.37 2.77 -13.93
C PRO A 3 12.07 2.11 -13.45
N THR A 4 11.71 0.98 -14.07
CA THR A 4 10.54 0.16 -13.70
C THR A 4 10.59 -0.33 -12.26
N ILE A 5 11.74 -0.80 -11.77
CA ILE A 5 11.82 -1.36 -10.40
C ILE A 5 11.62 -0.25 -9.38
N ARG A 6 12.23 0.92 -9.61
CA ARG A 6 12.07 2.08 -8.72
C ARG A 6 10.60 2.50 -8.61
N LEU A 7 9.90 2.51 -9.75
CA LEU A 7 8.48 2.82 -9.80
C LEU A 7 7.64 1.79 -9.03
N LEU A 8 7.87 0.49 -9.25
CA LEU A 8 7.14 -0.58 -8.55
C LEU A 8 7.39 -0.53 -7.03
N LEU A 9 8.63 -0.25 -6.60
CA LEU A 9 8.94 -0.09 -5.18
C LEU A 9 8.25 1.13 -4.58
N ALA A 10 8.20 2.24 -5.30
CA ALA A 10 7.48 3.43 -4.85
C ALA A 10 5.96 3.19 -4.75
N PHE A 11 5.34 2.54 -5.73
CA PHE A 11 3.93 2.16 -5.65
C PHE A 11 3.64 1.25 -4.46
N SER A 12 4.52 0.28 -4.22
CA SER A 12 4.39 -0.61 -3.06
C SER A 12 4.46 0.14 -1.74
N ALA A 13 5.43 1.04 -1.58
CA ALA A 13 5.56 1.87 -0.38
C ALA A 13 4.37 2.83 -0.21
N ILE A 14 3.86 3.42 -1.30
CA ILE A 14 2.65 4.27 -1.24
C ILE A 14 1.43 3.45 -0.81
N GLY A 15 1.21 2.28 -1.42
CA GLY A 15 0.10 1.40 -1.07
C GLY A 15 0.13 0.97 0.40
N ALA A 16 1.29 0.50 0.87
CA ALA A 16 1.49 0.15 2.27
C ALA A 16 1.24 1.35 3.20
N GLY A 17 1.82 2.52 2.87
CA GLY A 17 1.72 3.70 3.72
C GLY A 17 0.29 4.25 3.84
N LEU A 18 -0.47 4.26 2.74
CA LEU A 18 -1.88 4.63 2.76
C LEU A 18 -2.71 3.68 3.62
N ILE A 19 -2.48 2.37 3.50
CA ILE A 19 -3.20 1.38 4.29
C ILE A 19 -2.84 1.52 5.77
N HIS A 20 -1.56 1.69 6.12
CA HIS A 20 -1.16 1.88 7.52
C HIS A 20 -1.73 3.15 8.14
N LEU A 21 -1.81 4.25 7.40
CA LEU A 21 -2.47 5.47 7.87
C LEU A 21 -3.96 5.22 8.13
N ALA A 22 -4.65 4.58 7.19
CA ALA A 22 -6.08 4.30 7.30
C ALA A 22 -6.41 3.34 8.45
N VAL A 23 -5.60 2.28 8.62
CA VAL A 23 -5.74 1.36 9.76
C VAL A 23 -5.37 2.05 11.06
N GLY A 24 -4.27 2.80 11.08
CA GLY A 24 -3.78 3.51 12.26
C GLY A 24 -4.79 4.52 12.81
N ALA A 25 -5.57 5.18 11.95
CA ALA A 25 -6.64 6.09 12.36
C ALA A 25 -7.77 5.40 13.17
N GLY A 26 -7.94 4.09 13.00
CA GLY A 26 -8.95 3.29 13.70
C GLY A 26 -8.40 2.38 14.80
N ALA A 27 -7.09 2.33 14.99
CA ALA A 27 -6.43 1.38 15.88
C ALA A 27 -6.34 1.87 17.34
N PRO A 28 -6.19 0.96 18.33
CA PRO A 28 -5.85 1.35 19.70
C PRO A 28 -4.60 2.22 19.78
N PHE A 29 -4.54 3.16 20.73
CA PHE A 29 -3.56 4.25 20.75
C PHE A 29 -2.09 3.83 20.50
N PRO A 30 -1.52 2.79 21.15
CA PRO A 30 -0.14 2.39 20.88
C PRO A 30 0.08 1.92 19.43
N LEU A 31 -0.88 1.18 18.88
CA LEU A 31 -0.84 0.69 17.50
C LEU A 31 -1.08 1.81 16.50
N SER A 32 -1.94 2.77 16.84
CA SER A 32 -2.20 3.96 16.03
C SER A 32 -0.92 4.76 15.80
N VAL A 33 -0.20 5.11 16.88
CA VAL A 33 1.06 5.85 16.79
C VAL A 33 2.08 5.12 15.93
N LEU A 34 2.21 3.80 16.11
CA LEU A 34 3.13 2.98 15.34
C LEU A 34 2.77 2.97 13.86
N LEU A 35 1.53 2.61 13.52
CA LEU A 35 1.08 2.48 12.13
C LEU A 35 1.07 3.82 11.40
N VAL A 36 0.65 4.90 12.05
CA VAL A 36 0.71 6.24 11.47
C VAL A 36 2.15 6.65 11.21
N GLY A 37 3.06 6.41 12.17
CA GLY A 37 4.48 6.67 12.00
C GLY A 37 5.09 5.93 10.80
N PHE A 38 4.78 4.64 10.66
CA PHE A 38 5.21 3.85 9.50
C PHE A 38 4.59 4.34 8.20
N GLY A 39 3.30 4.66 8.20
CA GLY A 39 2.63 5.16 7.00
C GLY A 39 3.22 6.47 6.49
N ILE A 40 3.54 7.42 7.39
CA ILE A 40 4.26 8.65 7.04
C ILE A 40 5.66 8.33 6.52
N ALA A 41 6.40 7.45 7.18
CA ALA A 41 7.76 7.07 6.77
C ALA A 41 7.78 6.41 5.38
N GLU A 42 6.85 5.50 5.11
CA GLU A 42 6.71 4.79 3.83
C GLU A 42 6.37 5.76 2.69
N LEU A 43 5.41 6.68 2.92
CA LEU A 43 5.08 7.73 1.95
C LEU A 43 6.25 8.69 1.71
N GLY A 44 6.89 9.17 2.78
CA GLY A 44 8.05 10.04 2.69
C GLY A 44 9.20 9.38 1.92
N TRP A 45 9.44 8.10 2.16
CA TRP A 45 10.44 7.33 1.44
C TRP A 45 10.10 7.14 -0.05
N ALA A 46 8.84 6.85 -0.36
CA ALA A 46 8.40 6.72 -1.75
C ALA A 46 8.58 8.02 -2.53
N VAL A 47 8.17 9.15 -1.94
CA VAL A 47 8.36 10.50 -2.51
C VAL A 47 9.85 10.82 -2.68
N ALA A 48 10.67 10.54 -1.67
CA ALA A 48 12.13 10.74 -1.76
C ALA A 48 12.76 9.89 -2.86
N THR A 49 12.33 8.63 -3.00
CA THR A 49 12.83 7.71 -4.03
C THR A 49 12.44 8.14 -5.45
N LEU A 50 11.22 8.65 -5.62
CA LEU A 50 10.75 9.17 -6.91
C LEU A 50 11.43 10.49 -7.27
N SER A 51 11.47 11.46 -6.34
CA SER A 51 12.03 12.79 -6.57
C SER A 51 13.54 12.77 -6.83
N THR A 52 14.29 11.91 -6.14
CA THR A 52 15.75 11.82 -6.34
C THR A 52 16.14 10.91 -7.51
N GLY A 53 15.18 10.17 -8.09
CA GLY A 53 15.46 9.20 -9.14
C GLY A 53 16.31 8.01 -8.70
N ARG A 54 16.56 7.82 -7.40
CA ARG A 54 17.40 6.76 -6.83
C ARG A 54 16.80 6.20 -5.55
N ILE A 55 17.20 4.99 -5.17
CA ILE A 55 16.76 4.38 -3.91
C ILE A 55 17.49 5.04 -2.74
N VAL A 56 16.74 5.70 -1.85
CA VAL A 56 17.27 6.38 -0.67
C VAL A 56 17.33 5.39 0.50
N LEU A 57 18.43 5.37 1.27
CA LEU A 57 18.57 4.56 2.50
C LEU A 57 18.04 3.11 2.41
N PRO A 58 18.45 2.30 1.41
CA PRO A 58 17.83 1.00 1.12
C PRO A 58 17.84 0.00 2.29
N ARG A 59 18.89 0.03 3.13
CA ARG A 59 18.99 -0.85 4.31
C ARG A 59 17.99 -0.48 5.39
N LEU A 60 17.80 0.83 5.61
CA LEU A 60 16.82 1.32 6.59
C LEU A 60 15.40 0.98 6.13
N MET A 61 15.11 1.16 4.83
CA MET A 61 13.79 0.82 4.30
C MET A 61 13.53 -0.69 4.33
N LEU A 62 14.53 -1.52 4.01
CA LEU A 62 14.39 -2.99 4.10
C LEU A 62 14.03 -3.42 5.52
N GLY A 63 14.75 -2.91 6.53
CA GLY A 63 14.45 -3.20 7.93
C GLY A 63 13.09 -2.64 8.35
N GLY A 64 12.83 -1.36 8.01
CA GLY A 64 11.60 -0.66 8.35
C GLY A 64 10.35 -1.30 7.78
N ALA A 65 10.36 -1.72 6.51
CA ALA A 65 9.22 -2.37 5.86
C ALA A 65 8.81 -3.68 6.55
N LEU A 66 9.77 -4.40 7.16
CA LEU A 66 9.48 -5.65 7.86
C LEU A 66 8.92 -5.44 9.28
N VAL A 67 9.06 -4.24 9.86
CA VAL A 67 8.58 -3.98 11.23
C VAL A 67 7.05 -4.06 11.31
N PRO A 68 6.25 -3.37 10.47
CA PRO A 68 4.79 -3.51 10.51
C PRO A 68 4.32 -4.94 10.29
N VAL A 69 5.00 -5.68 9.40
CA VAL A 69 4.71 -7.11 9.12
C VAL A 69 4.95 -7.96 10.36
N ALA A 70 6.10 -7.77 11.02
CA ALA A 70 6.46 -8.51 12.22
C ALA A 70 5.54 -8.18 13.40
N VAL A 71 5.23 -6.90 13.61
CA VAL A 71 4.30 -6.43 14.65
C VAL A 71 2.93 -7.06 14.43
N TRP A 72 2.38 -6.98 13.21
CA TRP A 72 1.09 -7.56 12.90
C TRP A 72 1.09 -9.08 13.09
N ALA A 73 2.07 -9.79 12.52
CA ALA A 73 2.20 -11.24 12.67
C ALA A 73 2.29 -11.66 14.15
N ALA A 74 3.11 -10.97 14.95
CA ALA A 74 3.23 -11.23 16.38
C ALA A 74 1.89 -11.02 17.10
N THR A 75 1.18 -9.92 16.84
CA THR A 75 -0.13 -9.67 17.45
C THR A 75 -1.18 -10.71 17.05
N ALA A 76 -1.19 -11.15 15.78
CA ALA A 76 -2.10 -12.17 15.29
C ALA A 76 -1.81 -13.56 15.90
N THR A 77 -0.54 -13.95 15.99
CA THR A 77 -0.13 -15.25 16.54
C THR A 77 -0.27 -15.31 18.06
N LEU A 78 0.19 -14.29 18.79
CA LEU A 78 0.07 -14.22 20.25
C LEU A 78 -1.39 -14.12 20.69
N GLY A 79 -2.21 -13.33 19.97
CA GLY A 79 -3.64 -13.26 20.22
C GLY A 79 -4.30 -14.63 20.09
N SER A 80 -4.02 -15.34 18.99
CA SER A 80 -4.59 -16.67 18.73
C SER A 80 -4.22 -17.70 19.81
N GLY A 81 -2.97 -17.69 20.28
CA GLY A 81 -2.50 -18.59 21.34
C GLY A 81 -3.11 -18.31 22.73
N LEU A 82 -3.63 -17.10 22.94
CA LEU A 82 -4.31 -16.67 24.17
C LEU A 82 -5.84 -16.72 24.05
N GLY A 83 -6.38 -17.28 22.96
CA GLY A 83 -7.82 -17.33 22.71
C GLY A 83 -8.44 -15.99 22.29
N VAL A 84 -7.61 -14.99 21.99
CA VAL A 84 -8.03 -13.67 21.50
C VAL A 84 -8.18 -13.75 19.98
N SER A 85 -9.40 -13.53 19.48
CA SER A 85 -9.65 -13.52 18.03
C SER A 85 -8.92 -12.36 17.35
N ALA A 86 -8.62 -12.50 16.05
CA ALA A 86 -7.99 -11.42 15.28
C ALA A 86 -8.81 -10.11 15.35
N GLN A 87 -10.14 -10.21 15.42
CA GLN A 87 -11.05 -9.08 15.58
C GLN A 87 -10.83 -8.36 16.92
N ALA A 88 -10.49 -9.07 17.98
CA ALA A 88 -10.22 -8.50 19.29
C ALA A 88 -8.86 -7.78 19.39
N THR A 89 -7.98 -7.92 18.39
CA THR A 89 -6.72 -7.15 18.31
C THR A 89 -6.94 -5.68 17.90
N GLY A 90 -8.14 -5.33 17.40
CA GLY A 90 -8.45 -4.00 16.90
C GLY A 90 -7.81 -3.68 15.54
N LEU A 91 -7.18 -4.66 14.88
CA LEU A 91 -6.59 -4.50 13.54
C LEU A 91 -7.40 -5.29 12.49
N PRO A 92 -7.80 -4.67 11.38
CA PRO A 92 -8.55 -5.35 10.33
C PRO A 92 -7.62 -6.29 9.55
N LEU A 93 -8.00 -7.56 9.46
CA LEU A 93 -7.15 -8.63 8.91
C LEU A 93 -6.82 -8.41 7.43
N PHE A 94 -7.81 -8.10 6.60
CA PHE A 94 -7.62 -7.96 5.16
C PHE A 94 -6.72 -6.75 4.78
N PRO A 95 -6.95 -5.53 5.27
CA PRO A 95 -6.04 -4.40 5.02
C PRO A 95 -4.60 -4.70 5.46
N MET A 96 -4.40 -5.28 6.66
CA MET A 96 -3.06 -5.59 7.17
C MET A 96 -2.36 -6.68 6.34
N PHE A 97 -3.10 -7.64 5.80
CA PHE A 97 -2.56 -8.63 4.87
C PHE A 97 -2.06 -7.97 3.58
N ILE A 98 -2.86 -7.08 2.97
CA ILE A 98 -2.47 -6.37 1.75
C ILE A 98 -1.25 -5.46 1.99
N ALA A 99 -1.23 -4.70 3.10
CA ALA A 99 -0.07 -3.90 3.48
C ALA A 99 1.18 -4.77 3.66
N SER A 100 1.03 -5.96 4.26
CA SER A 100 2.13 -6.91 4.44
C SER A 100 2.66 -7.44 3.11
N LEU A 101 1.80 -7.72 2.13
CA LEU A 101 2.23 -8.12 0.79
C LEU A 101 3.08 -7.02 0.13
N PHE A 102 2.66 -5.77 0.22
CA PHE A 102 3.44 -4.64 -0.31
C PHE A 102 4.80 -4.50 0.40
N ASN A 103 4.83 -4.65 1.72
CA ASN A 103 6.07 -4.54 2.47
C ASN A 103 7.02 -5.71 2.26
N ILE A 104 6.50 -6.94 2.12
CA ILE A 104 7.30 -8.11 1.76
C ILE A 104 7.86 -7.95 0.35
N PHE A 105 7.04 -7.53 -0.62
CA PHE A 105 7.51 -7.26 -1.99
C PHE A 105 8.64 -6.23 -2.01
N LEU A 106 8.47 -5.13 -1.26
CA LEU A 106 9.47 -4.09 -1.10
C LEU A 106 10.77 -4.63 -0.49
N ALA A 107 10.67 -5.32 0.65
CA ALA A 107 11.82 -5.87 1.38
C ALA A 107 12.58 -6.93 0.56
N VAL A 108 11.87 -7.87 -0.06
CA VAL A 108 12.46 -8.91 -0.92
C VAL A 108 13.18 -8.29 -2.10
N THR A 109 12.56 -7.32 -2.77
CA THR A 109 13.20 -6.66 -3.92
C THR A 109 14.45 -5.90 -3.50
N LEU A 110 14.41 -5.15 -2.40
CA LEU A 110 15.58 -4.46 -1.84
C LEU A 110 16.68 -5.45 -1.41
N ALA A 111 16.32 -6.59 -0.81
CA ALA A 111 17.27 -7.64 -0.43
C ALA A 111 17.95 -8.25 -1.66
N VAL A 112 17.20 -8.54 -2.73
CA VAL A 112 17.74 -9.05 -3.99
C VAL A 112 18.68 -8.03 -4.63
N ILE A 113 18.32 -6.74 -4.64
CA ILE A 113 19.19 -5.66 -5.14
C ILE A 113 20.50 -5.61 -4.34
N ALA A 114 20.42 -5.64 -3.01
CA ALA A 114 21.59 -5.62 -2.15
C ALA A 114 22.48 -6.86 -2.36
N ARG A 115 21.89 -8.05 -2.50
CA ARG A 115 22.62 -9.30 -2.77
C ARG A 115 23.33 -9.28 -4.12
N LYS A 116 22.68 -8.76 -5.17
CA LYS A 116 23.27 -8.62 -6.52
C LYS A 116 24.40 -7.58 -6.56
N ALA A 117 24.29 -6.52 -5.77
CA ALA A 117 25.36 -5.53 -5.63
C ALA A 117 26.58 -6.13 -4.93
N ALA A 118 26.36 -6.91 -3.86
CA ALA A 118 27.43 -7.59 -3.13
C ALA A 118 28.17 -8.66 -3.96
N SER A 119 27.48 -9.34 -4.90
CA SER A 119 28.08 -10.36 -5.76
C SER A 119 28.82 -9.80 -6.99
N GLY A 120 28.98 -8.48 -7.12
CA GLY A 120 29.69 -7.85 -8.25
C GLY A 120 28.94 -7.91 -9.60
N LEU A 121 27.85 -8.66 -9.68
CA LEU A 121 26.95 -8.76 -10.85
C LEU A 121 26.16 -7.48 -11.12
N GLY A 122 26.15 -6.52 -10.18
CA GLY A 122 25.41 -5.26 -10.28
C GLY A 122 25.88 -4.29 -11.38
N LYS A 123 27.15 -4.40 -11.83
CA LYS A 123 27.72 -3.49 -12.86
C LYS A 123 27.09 -3.66 -14.26
N SER A 124 26.43 -4.78 -14.56
CA SER A 124 25.87 -5.04 -15.90
C SER A 124 24.44 -4.49 -16.12
N ILE A 125 23.75 -4.02 -15.07
CA ILE A 125 22.34 -3.60 -15.14
C ILE A 125 22.18 -2.08 -15.36
N GLU A 126 23.28 -1.32 -15.45
CA GLU A 126 23.22 0.15 -15.55
C GLU A 126 22.96 0.70 -16.96
N SER A 127 23.13 -0.09 -18.04
CA SER A 127 23.15 0.44 -19.41
C SER A 127 21.94 0.08 -20.29
N ALA A 128 20.97 -0.69 -19.80
CA ALA A 128 19.80 -1.02 -20.60
C ALA A 128 18.85 0.20 -20.67
N LYS A 129 18.86 0.93 -21.80
CA LYS A 129 17.83 1.93 -22.11
C LYS A 129 16.45 1.27 -21.95
N PRO A 130 15.52 1.89 -21.21
CA PRO A 130 14.19 1.31 -21.06
C PRO A 130 13.54 1.17 -22.44
N ALA A 131 13.23 -0.06 -22.85
CA ALA A 131 12.36 -0.27 -23.99
C ALA A 131 11.00 0.35 -23.62
N GLY A 132 10.63 1.44 -24.30
CA GLY A 132 9.52 2.31 -23.90
C GLY A 132 8.22 1.56 -23.62
N TRP A 133 7.92 0.54 -24.43
CA TRP A 133 6.74 -0.30 -24.24
C TRP A 133 6.82 -1.18 -22.98
N LYS A 134 7.98 -1.78 -22.66
CA LYS A 134 8.14 -2.61 -21.45
C LYS A 134 7.96 -1.78 -20.18
N PHE A 135 8.48 -0.55 -20.19
CA PHE A 135 8.26 0.39 -19.11
C PHE A 135 6.78 0.78 -19.00
N ALA A 136 6.14 1.15 -20.11
CA ALA A 136 4.72 1.51 -20.13
C ALA A 136 3.82 0.36 -19.66
N THR A 137 4.04 -0.88 -20.13
CA THR A 137 3.30 -2.06 -19.68
C THR A 137 3.48 -2.29 -18.18
N ALA A 138 4.71 -2.21 -17.66
CA ALA A 138 4.94 -2.41 -16.24
C ALA A 138 4.37 -1.28 -15.38
N LEU A 139 4.37 -0.03 -15.87
CA LEU A 139 3.71 1.10 -15.24
C LEU A 139 2.19 0.89 -15.17
N VAL A 140 1.56 0.55 -16.30
CA VAL A 140 0.10 0.34 -16.36
C VAL A 140 -0.31 -0.86 -15.52
N LEU A 141 0.32 -2.02 -15.72
CA LEU A 141 -0.01 -3.24 -15.00
C LEU A 141 0.26 -3.10 -13.50
N GLY A 142 1.42 -2.53 -13.14
CA GLY A 142 1.73 -2.19 -11.75
C GLY A 142 0.65 -1.27 -11.18
N GLY A 143 0.40 -0.12 -11.83
CA GLY A 143 -0.57 0.86 -11.37
C GLY A 143 -1.97 0.28 -11.16
N VAL A 144 -2.47 -0.56 -12.08
CA VAL A 144 -3.77 -1.23 -11.95
C VAL A 144 -3.79 -2.16 -10.74
N ILE A 145 -2.76 -3.01 -10.58
CA ILE A 145 -2.68 -3.94 -9.44
C ILE A 145 -2.61 -3.19 -8.11
N PHE A 146 -1.68 -2.22 -8.00
CA PHE A 146 -1.51 -1.44 -6.78
C PHE A 146 -2.76 -0.64 -6.44
N SER A 147 -3.37 0.04 -7.42
CA SER A 147 -4.60 0.81 -7.23
C SER A 147 -5.76 -0.07 -6.78
N GLY A 148 -6.01 -1.19 -7.46
CA GLY A 148 -7.09 -2.11 -7.12
C GLY A 148 -6.95 -2.67 -5.70
N LEU A 149 -5.76 -3.19 -5.36
CA LEU A 149 -5.51 -3.73 -4.02
C LEU A 149 -5.59 -2.67 -2.93
N THR A 150 -5.00 -1.50 -3.16
CA THR A 150 -5.01 -0.40 -2.17
C THR A 150 -6.43 0.11 -1.96
N THR A 151 -7.21 0.29 -3.02
CA THR A 151 -8.59 0.79 -2.93
C THR A 151 -9.49 -0.19 -2.16
N LEU A 152 -9.41 -1.48 -2.49
CA LEU A 152 -10.18 -2.52 -1.77
C LEU A 152 -9.75 -2.61 -0.29
N ALA A 153 -8.44 -2.52 -0.02
CA ALA A 153 -7.93 -2.52 1.35
C ALA A 153 -8.43 -1.30 2.14
N LEU A 154 -8.36 -0.10 1.55
CA LEU A 154 -8.84 1.13 2.17
C LEU A 154 -10.35 1.09 2.43
N ALA A 155 -11.14 0.58 1.48
CA ALA A 155 -12.59 0.39 1.65
C ALA A 155 -12.93 -0.51 2.84
N ALA A 156 -12.06 -1.47 3.16
CA ALA A 156 -12.20 -2.39 4.29
C ALA A 156 -11.62 -1.85 5.62
N THR A 157 -11.28 -0.57 5.71
CA THR A 157 -10.86 0.10 6.96
C THR A 157 -11.95 1.03 7.50
N ASN A 158 -11.78 1.53 8.73
CA ASN A 158 -12.64 2.59 9.27
C ASN A 158 -12.67 3.82 8.35
N ALA A 159 -11.55 4.20 7.72
CA ALA A 159 -11.51 5.31 6.78
C ALA A 159 -12.45 5.09 5.57
N GLY A 160 -12.58 3.85 5.11
CA GLY A 160 -13.53 3.47 4.06
C GLY A 160 -14.98 3.49 4.54
N LEU A 161 -15.24 3.00 5.76
CA LEU A 161 -16.59 3.00 6.36
C LEU A 161 -17.14 4.41 6.61
N TYR A 162 -16.26 5.36 6.94
CA TYR A 162 -16.63 6.76 7.17
C TYR A 162 -16.41 7.65 5.94
N ALA A 163 -16.08 7.08 4.78
CA ALA A 163 -15.97 7.84 3.54
C ALA A 163 -17.36 8.34 3.13
N VAL A 164 -17.47 9.63 2.80
CA VAL A 164 -18.71 10.19 2.26
C VAL A 164 -18.98 9.57 0.88
N PRO A 165 -20.23 9.24 0.53
CA PRO A 165 -20.55 8.77 -0.82
C PRO A 165 -20.12 9.79 -1.87
N HIS A 166 -19.13 9.42 -2.69
CA HIS A 166 -18.60 10.26 -3.77
C HIS A 166 -18.86 9.52 -5.09
N GLY A 167 -20.00 9.82 -5.71
CA GLY A 167 -20.47 9.12 -6.92
C GLY A 167 -21.97 9.29 -7.19
N SER A 168 -22.72 9.78 -6.21
CA SER A 168 -24.10 10.25 -6.38
C SER A 168 -24.12 11.66 -6.96
N HIS A 169 -23.65 11.82 -8.20
CA HIS A 169 -24.05 12.98 -8.98
C HIS A 169 -25.38 12.60 -9.63
N SER A 170 -26.45 13.36 -9.32
CA SER A 170 -27.68 13.26 -10.10
C SER A 170 -27.31 13.49 -11.56
N VAL A 171 -27.74 12.60 -12.45
CA VAL A 171 -27.62 12.83 -13.89
C VAL A 171 -28.60 13.96 -14.21
N PRO A 172 -28.15 15.17 -14.61
CA PRO A 172 -29.07 16.24 -14.94
C PRO A 172 -29.96 15.78 -16.09
N GLY A 173 -31.26 15.65 -15.82
CA GLY A 173 -32.23 15.14 -16.78
C GLY A 173 -32.67 13.68 -16.59
N LEU A 174 -32.61 13.12 -15.39
CA LEU A 174 -33.46 11.97 -15.00
C LEU A 174 -34.40 12.29 -13.83
N GLU A 175 -34.33 13.51 -13.29
CA GLU A 175 -35.18 13.99 -12.18
C GLU A 175 -36.67 14.02 -12.54
N PHE A 176 -37.00 14.10 -13.84
CA PHE A 176 -38.38 14.09 -14.34
C PHE A 176 -39.00 12.68 -14.50
N LEU A 177 -38.23 11.60 -14.35
CA LEU A 177 -38.79 10.24 -14.36
C LEU A 177 -39.15 9.74 -12.95
N GLU A 178 -38.53 10.29 -11.90
CA GLU A 178 -38.85 9.94 -10.51
C GLU A 178 -40.05 10.73 -9.95
N SER A 179 -40.37 11.92 -10.48
CA SER A 179 -41.51 12.71 -9.99
C SER A 179 -42.88 12.16 -10.36
N ASP A 180 -42.98 11.38 -11.45
CA ASP A 180 -44.25 10.89 -11.97
C ASP A 180 -44.71 9.55 -11.35
N ALA A 181 -43.82 8.86 -10.62
CA ALA A 181 -44.13 7.54 -10.04
C ALA A 181 -44.92 7.61 -8.71
N HIS A 182 -45.04 8.79 -8.09
CA HIS A 182 -45.73 8.97 -6.80
C HIS A 182 -47.01 9.83 -6.89
N ALA A 183 -47.46 10.18 -8.09
CA ALA A 183 -48.68 10.95 -8.33
C ALA A 183 -49.85 10.07 -8.84
N GLY A 184 -50.07 8.91 -8.22
CA GLY A 184 -51.20 8.03 -8.54
C GLY A 184 -51.81 7.46 -7.27
N HIS A 185 -53.02 7.92 -6.97
CA HIS A 185 -53.95 7.37 -5.99
C HIS A 185 -54.26 5.89 -6.26
#